data_AF-A0A351J2E3-F1
#
_entry.id   AF-A0A351J2E3-F1
#
_cell.length_a   1.000
_cell.length_b   1.000
_cell.length_c   1.000
_cell.angle_alpha   90.00
_cell.angle_beta   90.00
_cell.angle_gamma   90.00
#
_symmetry.space_group_name_H-M   'P 1'
#
loop_
_entity.id
_entity.type
_entity.pdbx_description
1 polymer ?
#
loop_
_entity_poly.entity_id
_entity_poly.type
_entity_poly.pdbx_seq_one_letter_code
_entity_poly.pdbx_strand_id
1 'polypeptide(L)' 'MAGLAFIERDEANRITTMSSHTALFKLLSQTVRPYDPRFMDKLLDLLDVFLTEVPIYYLGCN' A
#
# COMPACT_ATOMS: atom_id res chain seq x y z
N MET A 1 17.06 -5.53 -0.25
CA MET A 1 15.60 -5.67 -0.45
C MET A 1 14.91 -4.59 0.36
N ALA A 2 14.02 -3.82 -0.27
CA ALA A 2 13.14 -2.86 0.40
C ALA A 2 11.70 -3.39 0.31
N GLY A 3 10.83 -2.98 1.23
CA GLY A 3 9.43 -3.39 1.29
C GLY A 3 8.57 -2.31 1.93
N LEU A 4 7.27 -2.34 1.66
CA LEU A 4 6.31 -1.38 2.22
C LEU A 4 5.52 -2.05 3.35
N ALA A 5 5.34 -1.34 4.46
CA ALA A 5 4.66 -1.85 5.64
C ALA A 5 3.56 -0.88 6.09
N PHE A 6 2.34 -1.40 6.23
CA PHE A 6 1.25 -0.70 6.91
C PHE A 6 1.30 -1.03 8.39
N ILE A 7 1.49 0.00 9.22
CA ILE A 7 1.56 -0.14 10.68
C ILE A 7 0.18 0.17 11.26
N GLU A 8 -0.35 -0.76 12.02
CA GLU A 8 -1.64 -0.63 12.69
C GLU A 8 -1.58 -1.19 14.10
N ARG A 9 -2.46 -0.68 14.96
CA ARG A 9 -2.60 -1.20 16.31
C ARG A 9 -3.26 -2.57 16.26
N ASP A 10 -2.71 -3.51 17.01
CA ASP A 10 -3.18 -4.88 17.12
C ASP A 10 -3.01 -5.36 18.57
N GLU A 11 -3.64 -6.45 18.95
CA GLU A 11 -3.50 -7.08 20.27
C GLU A 11 -2.13 -7.76 20.46
N ALA A 12 -1.47 -8.10 19.34
CA ALA A 12 -0.19 -8.78 19.34
C ALA A 12 0.72 -8.28 18.20
N ASN A 13 2.03 -8.29 18.46
CA ASN A 13 3.03 -7.99 17.46
C ASN A 13 3.04 -9.07 16.37
N ARG A 14 2.68 -8.71 15.14
CA ARG A 14 2.67 -9.63 14.00
C ARG A 14 3.08 -8.97 12.70
N ILE A 15 3.77 -9.72 11.85
CA ILE A 15 4.16 -9.32 10.50
C ILE A 15 3.51 -10.31 9.53
N THR A 16 2.63 -9.85 8.66
CA THR A 16 1.96 -10.68 7.65
C THR A 16 2.05 -10.06 6.28
N THR A 17 2.19 -10.87 5.23
CA THR A 17 2.13 -10.39 3.85
C THR A 17 0.71 -9.95 3.50
N MET A 18 0.58 -8.88 2.73
CA MET A 18 -0.71 -8.39 2.24
C MET A 18 -0.94 -8.80 0.80
N SER A 19 -2.20 -9.08 0.46
CA SER A 19 -2.60 -9.24 -0.94
C SER A 19 -2.60 -7.89 -1.65
N SER A 20 -2.31 -7.88 -2.96
CA SER A 20 -2.36 -6.66 -3.78
C SER A 20 -3.75 -6.00 -3.73
N HIS A 21 -4.82 -6.79 -3.64
CA HIS A 21 -6.18 -6.27 -3.51
C HIS A 21 -6.39 -5.46 -2.21
N THR A 22 -5.97 -6.01 -1.06
CA THR A 22 -6.09 -5.31 0.23
C THR A 22 -5.16 -4.11 0.30
N ALA A 23 -3.95 -4.23 -0.24
CA ALA A 23 -2.96 -3.17 -0.27
C ALA A 23 -3.41 -1.97 -1.13
N LEU A 24 -4.04 -2.22 -2.29
CA LEU A 24 -4.54 -1.17 -3.18
C LEU A 24 -5.47 -0.20 -2.46
N PHE A 25 -6.46 -0.70 -1.72
CA PHE A 25 -7.39 0.18 -0.99
C PHE A 25 -6.69 1.02 0.08
N LYS A 26 -5.70 0.46 0.79
CA LYS A 26 -4.92 1.20 1.78
C LYS A 26 -4.06 2.28 1.12
N LEU A 27 -3.37 1.96 0.03
CA LEU A 27 -2.59 2.94 -0.74
C LEU A 27 -3.49 4.07 -1.24
N LEU A 28 -4.63 3.74 -1.86
CA LEU A 28 -5.57 4.75 -2.35
C LEU A 28 -6.08 5.67 -1.22
N SER A 29 -6.33 5.12 -0.03
CA SER A 29 -6.76 5.91 1.14
C SER A 29 -5.70 6.89 1.65
N GLN A 30 -4.42 6.65 1.32
CA GLN A 30 -3.28 7.49 1.70
C GLN A 30 -2.78 8.39 0.57
N THR A 31 -3.35 8.27 -0.63
CA THR A 31 -2.98 9.11 -1.78
C THR A 31 -4.03 10.19 -2.03
N VAL A 32 -3.58 11.40 -2.36
CA VAL A 32 -4.47 12.44 -2.87
C VAL A 32 -4.86 12.09 -4.30
N ARG A 33 -6.15 11.95 -4.57
CA ARG A 33 -6.68 11.73 -5.92
C ARG A 33 -6.55 13.02 -6.74
N PRO A 34 -5.71 13.07 -7.78
CA PRO A 34 -5.57 14.27 -8.59
C PRO A 34 -6.82 14.53 -9.44
N TYR A 35 -7.15 15.80 -9.66
CA TYR A 35 -8.25 16.18 -10.57
C TYR A 35 -7.82 16.16 -12.04
N ASP A 36 -6.54 16.43 -12.31
CA ASP A 36 -5.99 16.37 -13.67
C ASP A 36 -5.73 14.91 -14.06
N PRO A 37 -6.33 14.41 -15.16
CA PRO A 37 -6.17 13.04 -15.61
C PRO A 37 -4.71 12.61 -15.78
N ARG A 38 -3.82 13.52 -16.23
CA ARG A 38 -2.41 13.19 -16.46
C ARG A 38 -1.66 12.82 -15.19
N PHE A 39 -2.07 13.40 -14.06
CA PHE A 39 -1.51 13.03 -12.76
C PHE A 39 -2.20 11.81 -12.16
N MET A 40 -3.47 11.57 -12.50
CA MET A 40 -4.15 10.33 -12.14
C MET A 40 -3.48 9.13 -12.81
N ASP A 41 -3.16 9.20 -14.10
CA ASP A 41 -2.46 8.12 -14.81
C ASP A 41 -1.12 7.78 -14.15
N LYS A 42 -0.32 8.81 -13.83
CA LYS A 42 0.95 8.63 -13.11
C LYS A 42 0.79 8.00 -11.73
N LEU A 43 -0.28 8.35 -11.01
CA LEU A 43 -0.58 7.73 -9.72
C LEU A 43 -0.90 6.25 -9.90
N LEU A 44 -1.73 5.90 -10.89
CA LEU A 44 -2.11 4.52 -11.16
C LEU A 44 -0.90 3.68 -11.62
N ASP A 45 -0.04 4.22 -12.48
CA ASP A 45 1.21 3.56 -12.90
C ASP A 45 2.13 3.27 -11.69
N LEU A 46 2.26 4.24 -10.78
CA LEU A 46 3.06 4.07 -9.57
C LEU A 46 2.47 3.00 -8.63
N LEU A 47 1.14 2.99 -8.48
CA LEU A 47 0.46 1.97 -7.68
C LEU A 47 0.62 0.58 -8.29
N ASP A 48 0.59 0.44 -9.62
CA ASP A 48 0.80 -0.83 -10.30
C ASP A 48 2.20 -1.40 -10.02
N VAL A 49 3.24 -0.57 -10.11
CA VAL A 49 4.62 -0.96 -9.75
C VAL A 49 4.71 -1.40 -8.29
N PHE A 50 4.11 -0.65 -7.36
CA PHE A 50 4.13 -1.04 -5.94
C PHE A 50 3.41 -2.36 -5.66
N LEU A 51 2.31 -2.63 -6.35
CA LEU A 51 1.49 -3.82 -6.12
C LEU A 51 2.03 -5.08 -6.78
N THR A 52 2.92 -4.94 -7.76
CA THR A 52 3.49 -6.05 -8.55
C THR A 52 4.95 -6.36 -8.19
N GLU A 53 5.75 -5.33 -7.91
CA GLU A 53 7.19 -5.49 -7.71
C GLU A 53 7.64 -5.39 -6.25
N VAL A 54 6.86 -4.72 -5.40
CA VAL A 54 7.24 -4.46 -4.00
C VAL A 54 6.46 -5.37 -3.06
N PRO A 55 7.14 -6.15 -2.19
CA PRO A 55 6.43 -6.93 -1.17
C PRO A 55 5.82 -5.98 -0.13
N ILE A 56 4.51 -6.16 0.11
CA ILE A 56 3.72 -5.33 1.03
C ILE A 56 3.34 -6.16 2.27
N TYR A 57 3.52 -5.56 3.44
CA TYR A 57 3.29 -6.19 4.73
C TYR A 57 2.32 -5.39 5.60
N TYR A 58 1.63 -6.11 6.47
CA TYR A 58 0.92 -5.58 7.62
C TYR A 58 1.78 -5.82 8.86
N LEU A 59 2.00 -4.75 9.64
CA LEU A 59 2.68 -4.76 10.92
C LEU A 59 1.65 -4.40 11.99
N GLY A 60 1.12 -5.42 12.65
CA GLY A 60 0.30 -5.25 13.85
C GLY A 60 1.23 -5.00 15.03
N CYS A 61 1.03 -3.90 15.75
CA CYS A 61 1.81 -3.53 16.94
C CYS A 61 0.91 -3.34 18.15
N ASN A 62 1.30 -3.93 19.28
CA ASN A 62 0.66 -3.75 20.59
C ASN A 62 1.23 -2.53 21.32
#